data_AF-A0A813EBS8-F1
#
_entry.id   AF-A0A813EBS8-F1
#
_cell.length_a   1.000
_cell.length_b   1.000
_cell.length_c   1.000
_cell.angle_alpha   90.00
_cell.angle_beta   90.00
_cell.angle_gamma   90.00
#
_symmetry.space_group_name_H-M   'P 1'
#
loop_
_entity.id
_entity.type
_entity.pdbx_description
1 polymer ?
#
loop_
_entity_poly.entity_id
_entity_poly.type
_entity_poly.pdbx_seq_one_letter_code
_entity_poly.pdbx_strand_id
1 'polypeptide(L)'
;DELYSRCPPAVEKMLGKSLAQAKVEVGTLKDESGLAMKVLEGLPEALWKASGQLGDFAGTIPFFAGLSILAALLCCGAVAVLLAETHSAWLSRYLARTLGPRALALLCPVAAALAAFLLCATAAAEVATASKASGFCSTDGGPDAAVLSSAEQSLGSESSTYGLARHYIAGEGNNLAILHIVLAKDALVSVIGWLEKYRFPLQETCPSWAPGEVAAHLQSLHVALNQSE
;
A
#
# COMPACT_ATOMS: atom_id res chain seq x y z
N ASP A 1 -8.62 -13.49 30.15
CA ASP A 1 -7.68 -14.16 31.08
C ASP A 1 -8.31 -15.11 32.10
N GLU A 2 -9.62 -15.39 32.06
CA GLU A 2 -10.23 -16.40 32.96
C GLU A 2 -9.92 -17.86 32.58
N LEU A 3 -9.37 -18.09 31.38
CA LEU A 3 -8.88 -19.40 30.93
C LEU A 3 -7.75 -19.96 31.83
N TYR A 4 -7.12 -19.10 32.65
CA TYR A 4 -6.05 -19.46 33.59
C TYR A 4 -6.53 -19.66 35.04
N SER A 5 -7.86 -19.75 35.28
CA SER A 5 -8.34 -20.12 36.61
C SER A 5 -7.91 -21.55 36.97
N ARG A 6 -7.32 -21.73 38.16
CA ARG A 6 -6.88 -23.05 38.63
C ARG A 6 -8.09 -23.93 38.87
N CYS A 7 -8.29 -24.92 38.01
CA CYS A 7 -9.16 -26.06 38.29
C CYS A 7 -8.74 -26.74 39.61
N PRO A 8 -9.69 -27.34 40.37
CA PRO A 8 -9.35 -28.11 41.56
C PRO A 8 -8.34 -29.23 41.25
N PRO A 9 -7.38 -29.52 42.14
CA PRO A 9 -6.32 -30.50 41.89
C PRO A 9 -6.83 -31.93 41.61
N ALA A 10 -8.07 -32.25 41.97
CA ALA A 10 -8.74 -33.51 41.65
C ALA A 10 -8.97 -33.70 40.14
N VAL A 11 -9.28 -32.62 39.43
CA VAL A 11 -9.49 -32.59 37.98
C VAL A 11 -8.17 -32.71 37.24
N GLU A 12 -7.13 -32.05 37.76
CA GLU A 12 -5.76 -32.19 37.28
C GLU A 12 -5.23 -33.62 37.45
N LYS A 13 -5.70 -34.35 38.48
CA LYS A 13 -5.42 -35.78 38.68
C LYS A 13 -6.17 -36.70 37.72
N MET A 14 -7.42 -36.37 37.35
CA MET A 14 -8.25 -37.18 36.44
C MET A 14 -7.94 -36.93 34.96
N LEU A 15 -7.80 -35.66 34.56
CA LEU A 15 -7.52 -35.24 33.19
C LEU A 15 -6.01 -35.13 32.91
N GLY A 16 -5.18 -35.00 33.95
CA GLY A 16 -3.73 -35.18 33.88
C GLY A 16 -3.06 -34.41 32.74
N LYS A 17 -2.27 -35.15 31.96
CA LYS A 17 -1.53 -34.66 30.80
C LYS A 17 -2.40 -34.01 29.73
N SER A 18 -3.69 -34.37 29.65
CA SER A 18 -4.61 -33.90 28.63
C SER A 18 -5.03 -32.45 28.85
N LEU A 19 -5.26 -32.05 30.11
CA LEU A 19 -5.55 -30.66 30.46
C LEU A 19 -4.30 -29.77 30.29
N ALA A 20 -3.13 -30.29 30.67
CA ALA A 20 -1.86 -29.59 30.46
C ALA A 20 -1.57 -29.37 28.98
N GLN A 21 -1.85 -30.37 28.14
CA GLN A 21 -1.70 -30.28 26.68
C GLN A 21 -2.67 -29.26 26.08
N ALA A 22 -3.95 -29.27 26.46
CA ALA A 22 -4.92 -28.28 25.97
C ALA A 22 -4.53 -26.83 26.37
N LYS A 23 -3.97 -26.62 27.58
CA LYS A 23 -3.44 -25.31 27.98
C LYS A 23 -2.26 -24.85 27.13
N VAL A 24 -1.37 -25.78 26.79
CA VAL A 24 -0.25 -25.50 25.88
C VAL A 24 -0.78 -25.14 24.49
N GLU A 25 -1.73 -25.90 23.95
CA GLU A 25 -2.32 -25.64 22.62
C GLU A 25 -3.06 -24.30 22.54
N VAL A 26 -3.79 -23.90 23.60
CA VAL A 26 -4.39 -22.56 23.72
C VAL A 26 -3.32 -21.46 23.81
N GLY A 27 -2.22 -21.72 24.53
CA GLY A 27 -1.08 -20.79 24.59
C GLY A 27 -0.48 -20.58 23.20
N THR A 28 -0.21 -21.66 22.49
CA THR A 28 0.26 -21.63 21.10
C THR A 28 -0.71 -20.87 20.20
N LEU A 29 -2.02 -21.12 20.29
CA LEU A 29 -3.04 -20.39 19.53
C LEU A 29 -2.94 -18.86 19.73
N LYS A 30 -2.76 -18.42 20.99
CA LYS A 30 -2.64 -17.00 21.34
C LYS A 30 -1.34 -16.40 20.79
N ASP A 31 -0.23 -17.13 20.90
CA ASP A 31 1.07 -16.65 20.45
C ASP A 31 1.14 -16.57 18.91
N GLU A 32 0.66 -17.60 18.22
CA GLU A 32 0.62 -17.68 16.75
C GLU A 32 -0.32 -16.61 16.14
N SER A 33 -1.52 -16.42 16.72
CA SER A 33 -2.43 -15.35 16.28
C SER A 33 -1.86 -13.95 16.55
N GLY A 34 -1.14 -13.75 17.66
CA GLY A 34 -0.42 -12.52 17.94
C GLY A 34 0.70 -12.24 16.95
N LEU A 35 1.43 -13.28 16.51
CA LEU A 35 2.46 -13.16 15.48
C LEU A 35 1.84 -12.81 14.12
N ALA A 36 0.75 -13.46 13.72
CA ALA A 36 0.03 -13.12 12.49
C ALA A 36 -0.43 -11.65 12.47
N MET A 37 -0.99 -11.16 13.58
CA MET A 37 -1.40 -9.76 13.72
C MET A 37 -0.21 -8.79 13.59
N LYS A 38 0.92 -9.09 14.24
CA LYS A 38 2.13 -8.26 14.13
C LYS A 38 2.68 -8.18 12.71
N VAL A 39 2.62 -9.29 11.95
CA VAL A 39 3.05 -9.30 10.54
C VAL A 39 2.16 -8.38 9.68
N LEU A 40 0.86 -8.29 10.01
CA LEU A 40 -0.12 -7.51 9.27
C LEU A 40 -0.15 -6.02 9.68
N GLU A 41 0.14 -5.69 10.94
CA GLU A 41 0.01 -4.33 11.50
C GLU A 41 0.95 -3.31 10.83
N GLY A 42 2.12 -3.75 10.35
CA GLY A 42 3.10 -2.88 9.67
C GLY A 42 2.95 -2.77 8.15
N LEU A 43 2.10 -3.60 7.53
CA LEU A 43 1.99 -3.70 6.08
C LEU A 43 1.42 -2.43 5.41
N PRO A 44 0.35 -1.79 5.93
CA PRO A 44 -0.26 -0.62 5.29
C PRO A 44 0.68 0.58 5.27
N GLU A 45 1.43 0.80 6.35
CA GLU A 45 2.38 1.92 6.46
C GLU A 45 3.61 1.71 5.56
N ALA A 46 4.09 0.47 5.43
CA ALA A 46 5.17 0.12 4.52
C ALA A 46 4.77 0.30 3.04
N LEU A 47 3.57 -0.15 2.67
CA LEU A 47 3.02 0.03 1.33
C LEU A 47 2.78 1.51 1.00
N TRP A 48 2.33 2.31 1.97
CA TRP A 48 2.16 3.76 1.81
C TRP A 48 3.50 4.50 1.61
N LYS A 49 4.56 4.09 2.31
CA LYS A 49 5.90 4.66 2.11
C LYS A 49 6.47 4.30 0.73
N ALA A 50 6.26 3.06 0.26
CA ALA A 50 6.66 2.63 -1.07
C ALA A 50 5.90 3.39 -2.18
N SER A 51 4.60 3.64 -2.01
CA SER A 51 3.82 4.44 -2.98
C SER A 51 4.24 5.91 -3.00
N GLY A 52 4.65 6.47 -1.86
CA GLY A 52 5.20 7.83 -1.77
C GLY A 52 6.48 8.02 -2.61
N GLN A 53 7.37 7.02 -2.64
CA GLN A 53 8.59 7.05 -3.46
C GLN A 53 8.31 6.95 -4.96
N LEU A 54 7.22 6.29 -5.37
CA LEU A 54 6.74 6.30 -6.75
C LEU A 54 6.08 7.65 -7.13
N GLY A 55 5.65 8.43 -6.13
CA GLY A 55 5.03 9.75 -6.29
C GLY A 55 5.93 10.83 -6.88
N ASP A 56 7.26 10.65 -6.88
CA ASP A 56 8.20 11.61 -7.47
C ASP A 56 8.01 11.76 -9.00
N PHE A 57 7.39 10.78 -9.66
CA PHE A 57 6.97 10.93 -11.07
C PHE A 57 5.77 11.86 -11.24
N ALA A 58 4.86 11.92 -10.27
CA ALA A 58 3.65 12.72 -10.35
C ALA A 58 3.94 14.23 -10.30
N GLY A 59 5.05 14.64 -9.67
CA GLY A 59 5.48 16.05 -9.62
C GLY A 59 5.92 16.63 -10.96
N THR A 60 6.25 15.79 -11.95
CA THR A 60 6.70 16.26 -13.28
C THR A 60 5.55 16.64 -14.21
N ILE A 61 4.38 16.00 -14.05
CA ILE A 61 3.17 16.24 -14.87
C ILE A 61 2.64 17.68 -14.74
N PRO A 62 2.45 18.28 -13.55
CA PRO A 62 1.97 19.65 -13.43
C PRO A 62 3.00 20.68 -13.94
N PHE A 63 4.29 20.36 -13.90
CA PHE A 63 5.35 21.23 -14.44
C PHE A 63 5.28 21.33 -15.97
N PHE A 64 5.11 20.21 -16.68
CA PHE A 64 4.97 20.23 -18.14
C PHE A 64 3.62 20.80 -18.61
N ALA A 65 2.55 20.55 -17.86
CA ALA A 65 1.26 21.21 -18.08
C ALA A 65 1.36 22.74 -17.88
N GLY A 66 2.15 23.20 -16.91
CA GLY A 66 2.41 24.63 -16.71
C GLY A 66 3.17 25.28 -17.88
N LEU A 67 4.15 24.56 -18.45
CA LEU A 67 4.94 25.03 -19.60
C LEU A 67 4.11 25.17 -20.89
N SER A 68 3.19 24.23 -21.16
CA SER A 68 2.32 24.30 -22.33
C SER A 68 1.27 25.42 -22.22
N ILE A 69 0.74 25.67 -21.02
CA ILE A 69 -0.14 26.82 -20.74
C ILE A 69 0.62 28.14 -20.93
N LEU A 70 1.85 28.24 -20.45
CA LEU A 70 2.71 29.41 -20.66
C LEU A 70 2.96 29.68 -22.15
N ALA A 71 3.22 28.64 -22.94
CA ALA A 71 3.39 28.77 -24.39
C ALA A 71 2.12 29.30 -25.08
N ALA A 72 0.93 28.81 -24.69
CA ALA A 72 -0.34 29.29 -25.20
C ALA A 72 -0.60 30.76 -24.84
N LEU A 73 -0.32 31.16 -23.59
CA LEU A 73 -0.47 32.54 -23.12
C LEU A 73 0.47 33.50 -23.87
N LEU A 74 1.72 33.11 -24.13
CA LEU A 74 2.67 33.91 -24.91
C LEU A 74 2.21 34.12 -26.36
N CYS A 75 1.69 33.07 -27.01
CA CYS A 75 1.12 33.19 -28.34
C CYS A 75 -0.12 34.08 -28.36
N CYS A 76 -1.07 33.88 -27.45
CA CYS A 76 -2.27 34.70 -27.36
C CYS A 76 -1.96 36.18 -27.05
N GLY A 77 -0.98 36.44 -26.18
CA GLY A 77 -0.51 37.79 -25.88
C GLY A 77 0.10 38.50 -27.10
N ALA A 78 0.94 37.81 -27.86
CA ALA A 78 1.53 38.36 -29.08
C ALA A 78 0.47 38.69 -30.17
N VAL A 79 -0.52 37.81 -30.34
CA VAL A 79 -1.66 38.04 -31.25
C VAL A 79 -2.53 39.20 -30.80
N ALA A 80 -2.81 39.30 -29.49
CA ALA A 80 -3.60 40.41 -28.94
C ALA A 80 -2.90 41.77 -29.13
N VAL A 81 -1.58 41.83 -28.96
CA VAL A 81 -0.78 43.05 -29.21
C VAL A 81 -0.85 43.46 -30.68
N LEU A 82 -0.77 42.51 -31.62
CA LEU A 82 -0.92 42.78 -33.06
C LEU A 82 -2.32 43.27 -33.43
N LEU A 83 -3.37 42.64 -32.89
CA LEU A 83 -4.76 43.07 -33.14
C LEU A 83 -5.03 44.45 -32.54
N ALA A 84 -4.45 44.75 -31.39
CA ALA A 84 -4.58 46.06 -30.76
C ALA A 84 -3.83 47.16 -31.54
N GLU A 85 -2.73 46.81 -32.22
CA GLU A 85 -2.01 47.71 -33.12
C GLU A 85 -2.83 48.06 -34.36
N THR A 86 -3.50 47.09 -34.98
CA THR A 86 -4.29 47.31 -36.20
C THR A 86 -5.58 48.09 -35.95
N HIS A 87 -6.17 47.97 -34.75
CA HIS A 87 -7.43 48.64 -34.41
C HIS A 87 -7.28 49.99 -33.70
N SER A 88 -6.12 50.30 -33.10
CA SER A 88 -5.92 51.56 -32.35
C SER A 88 -4.67 52.33 -32.78
N ALA A 89 -4.90 53.42 -33.52
CA ALA A 89 -3.84 54.33 -33.95
C ALA A 89 -3.14 55.07 -32.78
N TRP A 90 -3.78 55.15 -31.61
CA TRP A 90 -3.17 55.70 -30.40
C TRP A 90 -2.21 54.68 -29.76
N LEU A 91 -2.64 53.43 -29.66
CA LEU A 91 -1.84 52.35 -29.05
C LEU A 91 -0.62 52.00 -29.92
N SER A 92 -0.80 51.93 -31.24
CA SER A 92 0.30 51.74 -32.20
C SER A 92 1.35 52.85 -32.08
N ARG A 93 0.93 54.12 -31.98
CA ARG A 93 1.86 55.25 -31.78
C ARG A 93 2.58 55.20 -30.44
N TYR A 94 1.89 54.80 -29.37
CA TYR A 94 2.49 54.67 -28.05
C TYR A 94 3.53 53.54 -28.01
N LEU A 95 3.17 52.36 -28.53
CA LEU A 95 4.05 51.18 -28.58
C LEU A 95 5.25 51.38 -29.52
N ALA A 96 5.04 51.97 -30.70
CA ALA A 96 6.14 52.30 -31.63
C ALA A 96 7.13 53.32 -31.04
N ARG A 97 6.68 54.18 -30.12
CA ARG A 97 7.54 55.18 -29.45
C ARG A 97 8.31 54.61 -28.25
N THR A 98 7.75 53.61 -27.58
CA THR A 98 8.34 52.98 -26.39
C THR A 98 9.22 51.78 -26.72
N LEU A 99 8.79 50.89 -27.63
CA LEU A 99 9.51 49.67 -28.03
C LEU A 99 10.28 49.84 -29.35
N GLY A 100 9.88 50.79 -30.20
CA GLY A 100 10.45 50.96 -31.53
C GLY A 100 9.85 50.01 -32.57
N PRO A 101 9.75 50.43 -33.85
CA PRO A 101 9.07 49.66 -34.88
C PRO A 101 9.77 48.33 -35.22
N ARG A 102 11.10 48.26 -35.04
CA ARG A 102 11.88 47.04 -35.25
C ARG A 102 11.60 45.98 -34.17
N ALA A 103 11.46 46.40 -32.91
CA ALA A 103 11.17 45.46 -31.81
C ALA A 103 9.76 44.88 -31.95
N LEU A 104 8.80 45.69 -32.43
CA LEU A 104 7.42 45.27 -32.63
C LEU A 104 7.27 44.25 -33.78
N ALA A 105 7.99 44.46 -34.89
CA ALA A 105 8.06 43.51 -35.99
C ALA A 105 8.73 42.17 -35.60
N LEU A 106 9.63 42.20 -34.62
CA LEU A 106 10.32 41.01 -34.10
C LEU A 106 9.51 40.27 -33.02
N LEU A 107 8.54 40.93 -32.39
CA LEU A 107 7.83 40.42 -31.22
C LEU A 107 7.02 39.15 -31.51
N CYS A 108 6.31 39.14 -32.65
CA CYS A 108 5.50 38.00 -33.07
C CYS A 108 6.33 36.78 -33.52
N PRO A 109 7.34 36.91 -34.41
CA PRO A 109 8.17 35.77 -34.78
C PRO A 109 9.00 35.23 -33.61
N VAL A 110 9.47 36.09 -32.71
CA VAL A 110 10.19 35.66 -31.49
C VAL A 110 9.25 34.95 -30.52
N ALA A 111 8.04 35.45 -30.29
CA ALA A 111 7.05 34.80 -29.44
C ALA A 111 6.59 33.45 -30.02
N ALA A 112 6.38 33.36 -31.34
CA ALA A 112 6.05 32.11 -32.01
C ALA A 112 7.20 31.09 -31.93
N ALA A 113 8.45 31.52 -32.10
CA ALA A 113 9.62 30.67 -31.94
C ALA A 113 9.80 30.17 -30.49
N LEU A 114 9.56 31.03 -29.50
CA LEU A 114 9.56 30.66 -28.08
C LEU A 114 8.45 29.67 -27.75
N ALA A 115 7.23 29.88 -28.25
CA ALA A 115 6.12 28.96 -28.05
C ALA A 115 6.39 27.60 -28.71
N ALA A 116 6.92 27.58 -29.93
CA ALA A 116 7.33 26.35 -30.60
C ALA A 116 8.44 25.61 -29.82
N PHE A 117 9.44 26.34 -29.31
CA PHE A 117 10.49 25.77 -28.48
C PHE A 117 9.95 25.16 -27.18
N LEU A 118 9.05 25.87 -26.48
CA LEU A 118 8.42 25.36 -25.27
C LEU A 118 7.58 24.11 -25.54
N LEU A 119 6.80 24.07 -26.61
CA LEU A 119 6.01 22.90 -27.02
C LEU A 119 6.90 21.72 -27.41
N CYS A 120 8.00 21.96 -28.13
CA CYS A 120 8.98 20.92 -28.43
C CYS A 120 9.66 20.40 -27.16
N ALA A 121 9.97 21.27 -26.19
CA ALA A 121 10.55 20.87 -24.92
C ALA A 121 9.58 20.01 -24.09
N THR A 122 8.29 20.38 -24.04
CA THR A 122 7.27 19.55 -23.36
C THR A 122 7.09 18.21 -24.06
N ALA A 123 6.98 18.19 -25.39
CA ALA A 123 6.84 16.95 -26.15
C ALA A 123 8.05 16.02 -26.01
N ALA A 124 9.27 16.57 -26.05
CA ALA A 124 10.50 15.80 -25.83
C ALA A 124 10.54 15.22 -24.41
N ALA A 125 10.11 15.98 -23.41
CA ALA A 125 10.02 15.51 -22.05
C ALA A 125 8.94 14.43 -21.87
N GLU A 126 7.77 14.57 -22.47
CA GLU A 126 6.71 13.55 -22.47
C GLU A 126 7.17 12.24 -23.14
N VAL A 127 7.89 12.32 -24.26
CA VAL A 127 8.46 11.13 -24.89
C VAL A 127 9.56 10.50 -24.03
N ALA A 128 10.38 11.30 -23.35
CA ALA A 128 11.40 10.82 -22.42
C ALA A 128 10.79 10.17 -21.16
N THR A 129 9.70 10.72 -20.62
CA THR A 129 8.99 10.11 -19.49
C THR A 129 8.22 8.87 -19.92
N ALA A 130 7.54 8.88 -21.07
CA ALA A 130 6.83 7.74 -21.62
C ALA A 130 7.76 6.58 -21.96
N SER A 131 8.94 6.85 -22.52
CA SER A 131 9.95 5.81 -22.78
C SER A 131 10.54 5.23 -21.50
N LYS A 132 10.79 6.05 -20.47
CA LYS A 132 11.21 5.55 -19.15
C LYS A 132 10.11 4.73 -18.47
N ALA A 133 8.86 5.19 -18.51
CA ALA A 133 7.72 4.48 -17.96
C ALA A 133 7.47 3.16 -18.71
N SER A 134 7.53 3.18 -20.04
CA SER A 134 7.43 1.98 -20.87
C SER A 134 8.59 1.02 -20.61
N GLY A 135 9.82 1.52 -20.47
CA GLY A 135 10.98 0.71 -20.08
C GLY A 135 10.79 0.07 -18.71
N PHE A 136 10.29 0.83 -17.73
CA PHE A 136 10.00 0.36 -16.37
C PHE A 136 8.89 -0.68 -16.32
N CYS A 137 7.86 -0.55 -17.17
CA CYS A 137 6.77 -1.54 -17.27
C CYS A 137 7.12 -2.76 -18.12
N SER A 138 8.16 -2.71 -18.95
CA SER A 138 8.55 -3.79 -19.88
C SER A 138 9.77 -4.60 -19.43
N THR A 139 10.53 -4.13 -18.45
CA THR A 139 11.59 -4.94 -17.81
C THR A 139 10.99 -6.15 -17.08
N ASP A 140 11.65 -7.30 -17.17
CA ASP A 140 11.26 -8.52 -16.44
C ASP A 140 11.09 -8.20 -14.94
N GLY A 141 9.88 -8.40 -14.43
CA GLY A 141 9.51 -8.09 -13.04
C GLY A 141 8.91 -6.69 -12.81
N GLY A 142 8.99 -5.75 -13.76
CA GLY A 142 8.18 -4.52 -13.78
C GLY A 142 8.24 -3.63 -12.50
N PRO A 143 7.17 -2.85 -12.22
CA PRO A 143 7.04 -2.06 -10.98
C PRO A 143 7.13 -2.94 -9.72
N ASP A 144 6.67 -4.18 -9.85
CA ASP A 144 6.61 -5.19 -8.80
C ASP A 144 8.02 -5.55 -8.27
N ALA A 145 9.00 -5.71 -9.16
CA ALA A 145 10.39 -5.96 -8.79
C ALA A 145 11.03 -4.74 -8.09
N ALA A 146 10.69 -3.51 -8.49
CA ALA A 146 11.17 -2.30 -7.85
C ALA A 146 10.58 -2.12 -6.45
N VAL A 147 9.28 -2.40 -6.29
CA VAL A 147 8.61 -2.42 -4.98
C VAL A 147 9.23 -3.48 -4.08
N LEU A 148 9.51 -4.68 -4.60
CA LEU A 148 10.19 -5.72 -3.84
C LEU A 148 11.62 -5.35 -3.46
N SER A 149 12.39 -4.76 -4.36
CA SER A 149 13.75 -4.29 -4.06
C SER A 149 13.76 -3.19 -3.00
N SER A 150 12.81 -2.25 -3.07
CA SER A 150 12.66 -1.20 -2.05
C SER A 150 12.20 -1.76 -0.71
N ALA A 151 11.26 -2.72 -0.71
CA ALA A 151 10.83 -3.43 0.48
C ALA A 151 11.99 -4.22 1.13
N GLU A 152 12.81 -4.88 0.33
CA GLU A 152 14.00 -5.61 0.79
C GLU A 152 15.02 -4.68 1.44
N GLN A 153 15.32 -3.54 0.81
CA GLN A 153 16.25 -2.56 1.36
C GLN A 153 15.73 -1.89 2.63
N SER A 154 14.43 -1.66 2.71
CA SER A 154 13.82 -0.92 3.83
C SER A 154 13.54 -1.81 5.04
N LEU A 155 13.15 -3.06 4.82
CA LEU A 155 12.67 -3.97 5.86
C LEU A 155 13.67 -5.11 6.14
N GLY A 156 14.59 -5.38 5.21
CA GLY A 156 15.52 -6.51 5.26
C GLY A 156 14.94 -7.76 4.61
N SER A 157 15.81 -8.53 3.96
CA SER A 157 15.48 -9.76 3.22
C SER A 157 14.92 -10.89 4.10
N GLU A 158 15.20 -10.88 5.40
CA GLU A 158 14.70 -11.87 6.36
C GLU A 158 13.43 -11.42 7.10
N SER A 159 12.92 -10.22 6.81
CA SER A 159 11.71 -9.74 7.48
C SER A 159 10.45 -10.47 7.01
N SER A 160 9.54 -10.73 7.94
CA SER A 160 8.24 -11.34 7.65
C SER A 160 7.37 -10.48 6.73
N THR A 161 7.50 -9.16 6.83
CA THR A 161 6.81 -8.19 5.99
C THR A 161 7.32 -8.22 4.54
N TYR A 162 8.64 -8.33 4.32
CA TYR A 162 9.20 -8.56 2.98
C TYR A 162 8.78 -9.92 2.42
N GLY A 163 8.81 -10.99 3.23
CA GLY A 163 8.34 -12.31 2.82
C GLY A 163 6.89 -12.31 2.35
N LEU A 164 6.02 -11.56 3.03
CA LEU A 164 4.62 -11.38 2.64
C LEU A 164 4.49 -10.57 1.34
N ALA A 165 5.23 -9.46 1.21
CA ALA A 165 5.25 -8.66 -0.01
C ALA A 165 5.71 -9.51 -1.21
N ARG A 166 6.78 -10.30 -1.05
CA ARG A 166 7.29 -11.21 -2.08
C ARG A 166 6.26 -12.27 -2.47
N HIS A 167 5.56 -12.85 -1.49
CA HIS A 167 4.53 -13.84 -1.74
C HIS A 167 3.39 -13.28 -2.60
N TYR A 168 2.88 -12.08 -2.29
CA TYR A 168 1.77 -11.49 -3.04
C TYR A 168 2.17 -10.85 -4.38
N ILE A 169 3.40 -10.32 -4.48
CA ILE A 169 3.85 -9.59 -5.67
C ILE A 169 4.50 -10.55 -6.69
N ALA A 170 5.42 -11.41 -6.25
CA ALA A 170 6.14 -12.34 -7.13
C ALA A 170 5.50 -13.73 -7.21
N GLY A 171 4.49 -14.03 -6.39
CA GLY A 171 3.96 -15.39 -6.24
C GLY A 171 4.96 -16.37 -5.60
N GLU A 172 6.08 -15.85 -5.07
CA GLU A 172 7.18 -16.62 -4.52
C GLU A 172 7.42 -16.27 -3.05
N GLY A 173 7.87 -17.25 -2.26
CA GLY A 173 8.23 -17.04 -0.85
C GLY A 173 7.15 -17.48 0.12
N ASN A 174 7.55 -17.63 1.39
CA ASN A 174 6.70 -18.15 2.45
C ASN A 174 5.81 -17.04 3.02
N ASN A 175 4.50 -17.24 2.97
CA ASN A 175 3.56 -16.39 3.69
C ASN A 175 3.52 -16.81 5.17
N LEU A 176 4.34 -16.17 5.99
CA LEU A 176 4.41 -16.46 7.42
C LEU A 176 3.07 -16.19 8.13
N ALA A 177 2.28 -15.22 7.66
CA ALA A 177 0.95 -14.99 8.23
C ALA A 177 0.01 -16.17 7.98
N ILE A 178 -0.02 -16.73 6.75
CA ILE A 178 -0.78 -17.95 6.45
C ILE A 178 -0.28 -19.12 7.29
N LEU A 179 1.04 -19.31 7.42
CA LEU A 179 1.60 -20.37 8.25
C LEU A 179 1.09 -20.29 9.70
N HIS A 180 1.20 -19.11 10.32
CA HIS A 180 0.72 -18.89 11.69
C HIS A 180 -0.81 -19.05 11.82
N ILE A 181 -1.58 -18.67 10.79
CA ILE A 181 -3.03 -18.89 10.75
C ILE A 181 -3.37 -20.38 10.66
N VAL A 182 -2.64 -21.16 9.85
CA VAL A 182 -2.85 -22.61 9.74
C VAL A 182 -2.50 -23.31 11.05
N LEU A 183 -1.37 -22.96 11.67
CA LEU A 183 -0.99 -23.53 12.98
C LEU A 183 -2.00 -23.17 14.08
N ALA A 184 -2.52 -21.93 14.06
CA ALA A 184 -3.61 -21.51 14.94
C ALA A 184 -4.90 -22.30 14.67
N LYS A 185 -5.27 -22.52 13.41
CA LYS A 185 -6.46 -23.31 13.00
C LYS A 185 -6.35 -24.75 13.49
N ASP A 186 -5.19 -25.39 13.34
CA ASP A 186 -4.96 -26.76 13.79
C ASP A 186 -5.04 -26.88 15.32
N ALA A 187 -4.43 -25.94 16.05
CA ALA A 187 -4.54 -25.87 17.50
C ALA A 187 -5.99 -25.64 17.97
N LEU A 188 -6.74 -24.79 17.26
CA LEU A 188 -8.15 -24.52 17.55
C LEU A 188 -9.02 -25.78 17.38
N VAL A 189 -8.83 -26.54 16.29
CA VAL A 189 -9.56 -27.78 16.04
C VAL A 189 -9.27 -28.83 17.12
N SER A 190 -7.99 -28.96 17.51
CA SER A 190 -7.59 -29.86 18.60
C SER A 190 -8.30 -29.52 19.92
N VAL A 191 -8.30 -28.23 20.28
CA VAL A 191 -8.91 -27.75 21.54
C VAL A 191 -10.44 -27.89 21.52
N ILE A 192 -11.10 -27.63 20.39
CA ILE A 192 -12.55 -27.83 20.25
C ILE A 192 -12.90 -29.32 20.43
N GLY A 193 -12.19 -30.22 19.74
CA GLY A 193 -12.45 -31.66 19.87
C GLY A 193 -12.20 -32.18 21.29
N TRP A 194 -11.20 -31.63 21.99
CA TRP A 194 -10.97 -31.92 23.39
C TRP A 194 -12.10 -31.39 24.28
N LEU A 195 -12.53 -30.14 24.10
CA LEU A 195 -13.63 -29.54 24.84
C LEU A 195 -14.94 -30.29 24.64
N GLU A 196 -15.28 -30.68 23.42
CA GLU A 196 -16.48 -31.48 23.14
C GLU A 196 -16.46 -32.81 23.91
N LYS A 197 -15.30 -33.48 23.96
CA LYS A 197 -15.12 -34.75 24.66
C LYS A 197 -15.22 -34.63 26.18
N TYR A 198 -14.72 -33.54 26.76
CA TYR A 198 -14.60 -33.37 28.21
C TYR A 198 -15.54 -32.30 28.80
N ARG A 199 -16.45 -31.72 28.00
CA ARG A 199 -17.37 -30.65 28.40
C ARG A 199 -18.17 -30.97 29.65
N PHE A 200 -18.82 -32.13 29.69
CA PHE A 200 -19.67 -32.54 30.82
C PHE A 200 -18.85 -32.73 32.11
N PRO A 201 -17.74 -33.53 32.09
CA PRO A 201 -16.83 -33.61 33.24
C PRO A 201 -16.31 -32.25 33.73
N LEU A 202 -15.98 -31.34 32.81
CA LEU A 202 -15.49 -30.01 33.15
C LEU A 202 -16.59 -29.11 33.74
N GLN A 203 -17.83 -29.23 33.27
CA GLN A 203 -18.96 -28.48 33.83
C GLN A 203 -19.23 -28.86 35.28
N GLU A 204 -19.13 -30.15 35.61
CA GLU A 204 -19.37 -30.62 36.98
C GLU A 204 -18.21 -30.31 37.93
N THR A 205 -16.97 -30.31 37.43
CA THR A 205 -15.78 -30.24 38.27
C THR A 205 -15.04 -28.90 38.25
N CYS A 206 -15.21 -28.10 37.20
CA CYS A 206 -14.67 -26.75 37.05
C CYS A 206 -15.71 -25.79 36.42
N PRO A 207 -16.83 -25.52 37.11
CA PRO A 207 -17.90 -24.67 36.57
C PRO A 207 -17.44 -23.23 36.29
N SER A 208 -16.43 -22.73 37.01
CA SER A 208 -15.84 -21.40 36.81
C SER A 208 -15.14 -21.22 35.46
N TRP A 209 -14.81 -22.32 34.78
CA TRP A 209 -14.18 -22.28 33.46
C TRP A 209 -15.19 -22.16 32.32
N ALA A 210 -16.49 -22.22 32.64
CA ALA A 210 -17.61 -22.08 31.70
C ALA A 210 -17.36 -22.79 30.35
N PRO A 211 -17.06 -24.11 30.34
CA PRO A 211 -16.54 -24.78 29.15
C PRO A 211 -17.54 -24.80 27.98
N GLY A 212 -18.83 -24.63 28.25
CA GLY A 212 -19.85 -24.44 27.21
C GLY A 212 -19.74 -23.10 26.48
N GLU A 213 -19.44 -22.02 27.18
CA GLU A 213 -19.23 -20.68 26.60
C GLU A 213 -17.89 -20.61 25.88
N VAL A 214 -16.84 -21.22 26.46
CA VAL A 214 -15.52 -21.32 25.82
C VAL A 214 -15.62 -22.14 24.53
N ALA A 215 -16.31 -23.28 24.55
CA ALA A 215 -16.54 -24.07 23.34
C ALA A 215 -17.32 -23.27 22.28
N ALA A 216 -18.39 -22.56 22.67
CA ALA A 216 -19.16 -21.74 21.75
C ALA A 216 -18.34 -20.60 21.13
N HIS A 217 -17.48 -19.94 21.91
CA HIS A 217 -16.56 -18.91 21.41
C HIS A 217 -15.50 -19.46 20.47
N LEU A 218 -14.89 -20.61 20.79
CA LEU A 218 -13.89 -21.22 19.90
C LEU A 218 -14.54 -21.73 18.62
N GLN A 219 -15.77 -22.23 18.69
CA GLN A 219 -16.51 -22.70 17.52
C GLN A 219 -16.97 -21.53 16.64
N SER A 220 -17.39 -20.40 17.21
CA SER A 220 -17.65 -19.18 16.42
C SER A 220 -16.38 -18.63 15.78
N LEU A 221 -15.24 -18.67 16.47
CA LEU A 221 -13.94 -18.30 15.93
C LEU A 221 -13.53 -19.23 14.76
N HIS A 222 -13.77 -20.53 14.89
CA HIS A 222 -13.50 -21.51 13.83
C HIS A 222 -14.37 -21.27 12.59
N VAL A 223 -15.65 -20.96 12.78
CA VAL A 223 -16.55 -20.59 11.68
C VAL A 223 -16.09 -19.29 11.01
N ALA A 224 -15.71 -18.27 11.77
CA ALA A 224 -15.22 -17.01 11.23
C ALA A 224 -13.94 -17.19 10.42
N LEU A 225 -12.98 -18.00 10.90
CA LEU A 225 -11.74 -18.32 10.20
C LEU A 225 -11.96 -19.07 8.88
N ASN A 226 -12.94 -19.98 8.82
CA ASN A 226 -13.28 -20.71 7.59
C ASN A 226 -14.09 -19.88 6.59
N GLN A 227 -14.76 -18.80 7.03
CA GLN A 227 -15.50 -17.89 6.15
C GLN A 227 -14.62 -16.79 5.56
N SER A 228 -13.41 -16.59 6.09
CA SER A 228 -12.42 -15.63 5.60
C SER A 228 -11.43 -16.21 4.58
N GLU A 229 -11.48 -17.51 4.30
CA GLU A 229 -10.81 -18.19 3.16
C GLU A 229 -11.63 -18.00 1.86
#